data_AF-A0A8S3PNQ8-F1
#
_entry.id   AF-A0A8S3PNQ8-F1
#
_cell.length_a   1.000
_cell.length_b   1.000
_cell.length_c   1.000
_cell.angle_alpha   90.00
_cell.angle_beta   90.00
_cell.angle_gamma   90.00
#
_symmetry.space_group_name_H-M   'P 1'
#
loop_
_entity.id
_entity.type
_entity.pdbx_description
1 polymer ?
#
loop_
_entity_poly.entity_id
_entity_poly.type
_entity_poly.pdbx_seq_one_letter_code
_entity_poly.pdbx_strand_id
1 'polypeptide(L)'
;MADETRVKNVVLLQNIKEKAKLCCDSPKFANNILDIINLAQTEDKSFIGNGELYTSPEVDDESKEGKYKIWLNERYSDVYERLVELLQCKHATVKELSLSTLMKLVTAEGQNPITVITAKQSNFPIHRFQEIMRGLISVDYNHKDLITRFQEYLDYDDVRFHVLKFLIKDIKEKKQQKYSDEYLNNIYAMLEQISFPLIGNEVLSNCLCKTPDDLSVFKVSSLKEQKKLFSSAWVQFLQFKLTSSLYRSVLVILHDKVMPYMTNPLLLSDFLTESYNVGGAISLLALNGLFILVHKFNLDYPEFFTKLYALFEPGVFHAKYRARFFFLADLFLTSSHLPAYLVAAFAKKLSRLCLTAPAPGLSIAVPFIYNLINRHPNCNVLIHRTDSSTDPSKCKALESSLWELKTLQTHYNPDISKMANRIEHPLQTSEIDLSELLENNYHQLFEKETRKKIKIAPVTFIPPKGLLITNDDKIGLCWTMD
;
A
#
# COMPACT_ATOMS: atom_id res chain seq x y z
N MET A 1 -23.71 40.76 18.68
CA MET A 1 -22.68 39.73 18.99
C MET A 1 -21.97 39.18 17.75
N ALA A 2 -22.64 38.79 16.65
CA ALA A 2 -21.95 38.27 15.46
C ALA A 2 -21.22 39.36 14.61
N ASP A 3 -21.67 40.62 14.65
CA ASP A 3 -21.02 41.72 13.93
C ASP A 3 -19.77 42.25 14.65
N GLU A 4 -19.74 42.24 15.98
CA GLU A 4 -18.57 42.71 16.75
C GLU A 4 -17.36 41.78 16.62
N THR A 5 -17.57 40.47 16.48
CA THR A 5 -16.50 39.51 16.20
C THR A 5 -15.94 39.65 14.79
N ARG A 6 -16.79 39.96 13.79
CA ARG A 6 -16.33 40.26 12.43
C ARG A 6 -15.51 41.54 12.36
N VAL A 7 -15.95 42.61 13.03
CA VAL A 7 -15.23 43.89 13.07
C VAL A 7 -13.88 43.73 13.79
N LYS A 8 -13.84 42.99 14.90
CA LYS A 8 -12.58 42.68 15.59
C LYS A 8 -11.61 41.88 14.71
N ASN A 9 -12.09 40.90 13.95
CA ASN A 9 -11.25 40.10 13.06
C ASN A 9 -10.69 40.93 11.88
N VAL A 10 -11.46 41.87 11.34
CA VAL A 10 -10.98 42.78 10.27
C VAL A 10 -9.88 43.71 10.79
N VAL A 11 -10.05 44.28 11.99
CA VAL A 11 -9.03 45.13 12.63
C VAL A 11 -7.77 44.34 12.96
N LEU A 12 -7.91 43.07 13.37
CA LEU A 12 -6.78 42.19 13.67
C LEU A 12 -5.99 41.82 12.40
N LEU A 13 -6.69 41.52 11.30
CA LEU A 13 -6.08 41.28 9.97
C LEU A 13 -5.35 42.51 9.42
N GLN A 14 -5.88 43.71 9.67
CA GLN A 14 -5.28 44.95 9.23
C GLN A 14 -4.00 45.25 10.03
N ASN A 15 -4.03 45.01 11.35
CA ASN A 15 -2.85 45.07 12.22
C ASN A 15 -1.76 44.04 11.82
N ILE A 16 -2.14 42.81 11.48
CA ILE A 16 -1.18 41.79 11.01
C ILE A 16 -0.53 42.22 9.69
N LYS A 17 -1.31 42.75 8.75
CA LYS A 17 -0.79 43.23 7.46
C LYS A 17 0.13 44.45 7.61
N GLU A 18 -0.20 45.37 8.50
CA GLU A 18 0.65 46.53 8.80
C GLU A 18 1.94 46.11 9.49
N LYS A 19 1.85 45.26 10.51
CA LYS A 19 3.04 44.71 11.19
C LYS A 19 3.91 43.88 10.23
N ALA A 20 3.33 43.12 9.31
CA ALA A 20 4.07 42.34 8.32
C ALA A 20 4.77 43.23 7.27
N LYS A 21 4.12 44.31 6.82
CA LYS A 21 4.77 45.34 5.99
C LYS A 21 5.94 46.00 6.72
N LEU A 22 5.74 46.37 7.99
CA LEU A 22 6.80 46.96 8.82
C LEU A 22 7.98 46.01 9.03
N CYS A 23 7.75 44.68 9.12
CA CYS A 23 8.83 43.68 9.12
C CYS A 23 9.60 43.64 7.80
N CYS A 24 8.93 43.79 6.65
CA CYS A 24 9.58 43.83 5.35
C CYS A 24 10.38 45.13 5.13
N ASP A 25 9.97 46.24 5.75
CA ASP A 25 10.56 47.56 5.50
C ASP A 25 11.80 47.87 6.36
N SER A 26 12.01 47.22 7.52
CA SER A 26 13.22 47.45 8.33
C SER A 26 13.60 46.28 9.26
N PRO A 27 14.90 45.95 9.40
CA PRO A 27 15.38 44.90 10.31
C PRO A 27 15.08 45.16 11.79
N LYS A 28 14.77 46.41 12.18
CA LYS A 28 14.42 46.79 13.57
C LYS A 28 13.06 46.25 14.02
N PHE A 29 12.21 45.79 13.10
CA PHE A 29 10.86 45.31 13.40
C PHE A 29 10.72 43.78 13.40
N ALA A 30 11.81 43.01 13.48
CA ALA A 30 11.78 41.55 13.56
C ALA A 30 10.92 41.02 14.73
N ASN A 31 10.82 41.78 15.83
CA ASN A 31 9.94 41.45 16.97
C ASN A 31 8.44 41.37 16.60
N ASN A 32 8.02 42.07 15.54
CA ASN A 32 6.65 41.98 15.06
C ASN A 32 6.32 40.62 14.44
N ILE A 33 7.32 39.81 14.05
CA ILE A 33 7.09 38.43 13.53
C ILE A 33 6.56 37.52 14.64
N LEU A 34 7.13 37.62 15.86
CA LEU A 34 6.63 36.89 17.03
C LEU A 34 5.23 37.35 17.45
N ASP A 35 4.96 38.65 17.40
CA ASP A 35 3.62 39.21 17.62
C ASP A 35 2.62 38.73 16.56
N ILE A 36 3.02 38.66 15.28
CA ILE A 36 2.20 38.15 14.19
C ILE A 36 1.92 36.65 14.40
N ILE A 37 2.90 35.86 14.84
CA ILE A 37 2.72 34.43 15.12
C ILE A 37 1.82 34.22 16.36
N ASN A 38 1.97 35.05 17.39
CA ASN A 38 1.08 35.05 18.56
C ASN A 38 -0.35 35.46 18.20
N LEU A 39 -0.54 36.36 17.24
CA LEU A 39 -1.85 36.78 16.73
C LEU A 39 -2.42 35.81 15.66
N ALA A 40 -1.58 35.04 14.98
CA ALA A 40 -1.97 34.10 13.91
C ALA A 40 -2.53 32.76 14.43
N GLN A 41 -2.71 32.60 15.76
CA GLN A 41 -3.53 31.53 16.32
C GLN A 41 -5.01 31.62 15.90
N THR A 42 -5.41 32.73 15.26
CA THR A 42 -6.70 32.92 14.60
C THR A 42 -6.50 33.27 13.13
N GLU A 43 -6.43 32.22 12.32
CA GLU A 43 -6.63 32.13 10.86
C GLU A 43 -5.77 32.97 9.88
N ASP A 44 -5.18 32.22 8.93
CA ASP A 44 -4.91 32.53 7.52
C ASP A 44 -4.19 33.84 7.15
N LYS A 45 -2.88 33.74 6.87
CA LYS A 45 -2.31 33.79 5.51
C LYS A 45 -0.79 33.76 5.50
N SER A 46 -0.26 33.12 4.45
CA SER A 46 1.13 33.03 4.04
C SER A 46 1.90 34.36 4.03
N PHE A 47 3.13 34.35 4.55
CA PHE A 47 4.15 35.36 4.27
C PHE A 47 5.48 34.68 3.96
N ILE A 48 6.11 35.14 2.87
CA ILE A 48 7.52 35.57 2.73
C ILE A 48 7.90 35.38 1.25
N GLY A 49 7.97 36.51 0.56
CA GLY A 49 8.68 36.71 -0.69
C GLY A 49 9.48 37.99 -0.52
N ASN A 50 10.76 37.82 -0.22
CA ASN A 50 11.89 38.62 -0.72
C ASN A 50 13.11 38.26 0.13
N GLY A 51 14.12 37.71 -0.56
CA GLY A 51 15.38 37.32 0.02
C GLY A 51 16.25 38.52 0.33
N GLU A 52 17.03 38.39 1.40
CA GLU A 52 18.48 38.56 1.43
C GLU A 52 18.93 38.31 2.87
N LEU A 53 19.44 37.10 3.13
CA LEU A 53 20.14 36.78 4.38
C LEU A 53 21.63 37.08 4.12
N TYR A 54 22.08 38.27 4.48
CA TYR A 54 23.48 38.69 4.31
C TYR A 54 24.41 37.86 5.21
N THR A 55 25.31 37.10 4.60
CA THR A 55 26.46 36.46 5.27
C THR A 55 27.77 37.08 4.78
N SER A 56 28.50 37.72 5.70
CA SER A 56 29.95 37.97 5.56
C SER A 56 30.70 37.10 6.58
N PRO A 57 31.85 36.53 6.23
CA PRO A 57 32.65 35.70 7.12
C PRO A 57 33.41 36.59 8.13
N GLU A 58 33.74 35.98 9.27
CA GLU A 58 34.40 36.55 10.47
C GLU A 58 33.44 37.16 11.49
N VAL A 59 33.08 36.33 12.48
CA VAL A 59 32.36 36.74 13.69
C VAL A 59 33.43 37.10 14.73
N ASP A 60 33.69 38.40 14.90
CA ASP A 60 34.20 38.89 16.17
C ASP A 60 33.04 38.82 17.19
N ASP A 61 33.09 37.85 18.10
CA ASP A 61 32.06 37.58 19.13
C ASP A 61 31.77 38.78 20.04
N GLU A 62 32.62 39.82 20.05
CA GLU A 62 32.44 41.04 20.86
C GLU A 62 31.76 42.22 20.13
N SER A 63 31.59 42.14 18.80
CA SER A 63 30.97 43.22 18.01
C SER A 63 29.45 43.33 18.26
N LYS A 64 28.91 44.56 18.22
CA LYS A 64 27.44 44.82 18.29
C LYS A 64 26.68 44.05 17.19
N GLU A 65 27.32 43.84 16.04
CA GLU A 65 26.75 43.06 14.93
C GLU A 65 26.76 41.55 15.22
N GLY A 66 27.77 41.04 15.92
CA GLY A 66 27.83 39.65 16.38
C GLY A 66 26.70 39.33 17.36
N LYS A 67 26.49 40.19 18.37
CA LYS A 67 25.37 40.06 19.32
C LYS A 67 24.01 40.14 18.64
N TYR A 68 23.87 41.00 17.64
CA TYR A 68 22.63 41.11 16.85
C TYR A 68 22.37 39.86 15.99
N LYS A 69 23.41 39.25 15.38
CA LYS A 69 23.30 37.98 14.64
C LYS A 69 22.90 36.82 15.56
N ILE A 70 23.49 36.72 16.75
CA ILE A 70 23.11 35.70 17.75
C ILE A 70 21.64 35.85 18.12
N TRP A 71 21.20 37.08 18.42
CA TRP A 71 19.80 37.35 18.75
C TRP A 71 18.83 37.03 17.61
N LEU A 72 19.17 37.36 16.35
CA LEU A 72 18.35 36.99 15.19
C LEU A 72 18.23 35.47 15.04
N ASN A 73 19.32 34.73 15.28
CA ASN A 73 19.30 33.27 15.25
C ASN A 73 18.44 32.67 16.37
N GLU A 74 18.46 33.25 17.57
CA GLU A 74 17.58 32.85 18.68
C GLU A 74 16.11 33.06 18.30
N ARG A 75 15.75 34.25 17.80
CA ARG A 75 14.37 34.55 17.35
C ARG A 75 13.93 33.64 16.22
N TYR A 76 14.82 33.32 15.30
CA TYR A 76 14.55 32.38 14.23
C TYR A 76 14.29 30.96 14.76
N SER A 77 15.06 30.50 15.76
CA SER A 77 14.80 29.23 16.46
C SER A 77 13.46 29.24 17.20
N ASP A 78 13.11 30.32 17.90
CA ASP A 78 11.83 30.42 18.59
C ASP A 78 10.63 30.32 17.64
N VAL A 79 10.71 30.98 16.48
CA VAL A 79 9.70 30.88 15.41
C VAL A 79 9.61 29.46 14.88
N TYR A 80 10.75 28.79 14.70
CA TYR A 80 10.82 27.43 14.21
C TYR A 80 10.18 26.43 15.17
N GLU A 81 10.54 26.50 16.45
CA GLU A 81 9.94 25.68 17.51
C GLU A 81 8.43 25.87 17.56
N ARG A 82 7.96 27.12 17.47
CA ARG A 82 6.53 27.41 17.48
C ARG A 82 5.81 26.84 16.25
N LEU A 83 6.42 26.90 15.06
CA LEU A 83 5.86 26.29 13.85
C LEU A 83 5.80 24.76 13.94
N VAL A 84 6.79 24.13 14.59
CA VAL A 84 6.79 22.68 14.85
C VAL A 84 5.68 22.30 15.82
N GLU A 85 5.45 23.10 16.87
CA GLU A 85 4.30 22.90 17.78
C GLU A 85 2.95 23.01 17.05
N LEU A 86 2.83 23.92 16.09
CA LEU A 86 1.61 24.08 15.28
C LEU A 86 1.30 22.85 14.41
N LEU A 87 2.27 21.97 14.12
CA LEU A 87 2.00 20.68 13.46
C LEU A 87 1.10 19.76 14.31
N GLN A 88 1.06 19.98 15.63
CA GLN A 88 0.23 19.21 16.57
C GLN A 88 -1.15 19.84 16.82
N CYS A 89 -1.48 20.98 16.18
CA CYS A 89 -2.78 21.64 16.36
C CYS A 89 -3.98 20.78 15.93
N LYS A 90 -5.22 21.15 16.28
CA LYS A 90 -6.41 20.39 15.84
C LYS A 90 -6.89 20.76 14.43
N HIS A 91 -6.57 21.96 13.95
CA HIS A 91 -7.04 22.47 12.66
C HIS A 91 -6.14 22.00 11.51
N ALA A 92 -6.72 21.29 10.55
CA ALA A 92 -5.98 20.72 9.41
C ALA A 92 -5.27 21.79 8.55
N THR A 93 -5.95 22.90 8.25
CA THR A 93 -5.41 23.99 7.42
C THR A 93 -4.15 24.61 8.03
N VAL A 94 -4.16 24.83 9.34
CA VAL A 94 -3.02 25.38 10.09
C VAL A 94 -1.83 24.43 9.99
N LYS A 95 -2.02 23.13 10.20
CA LYS A 95 -0.91 22.17 10.11
C LYS A 95 -0.26 22.15 8.73
N GLU A 96 -1.08 22.23 7.68
CA GLU A 96 -0.63 22.15 6.30
C GLU A 96 0.14 23.41 5.89
N LEU A 97 -0.36 24.57 6.29
CA LEU A 97 0.33 25.84 6.11
C LEU A 97 1.65 25.87 6.91
N SER A 98 1.63 25.42 8.17
CA SER A 98 2.83 25.31 9.00
C SER A 98 3.88 24.41 8.35
N LEU A 99 3.49 23.23 7.83
CA LEU A 99 4.39 22.35 7.09
C LEU A 99 4.97 23.02 5.84
N SER A 100 4.13 23.67 5.03
CA SER A 100 4.59 24.37 3.83
C SER A 100 5.57 25.50 4.18
N THR A 101 5.31 26.25 5.25
CA THR A 101 6.21 27.30 5.73
C THR A 101 7.53 26.73 6.25
N LEU A 102 7.50 25.64 7.03
CA LEU A 102 8.69 24.97 7.54
C LEU A 102 9.56 24.45 6.39
N MET A 103 8.97 23.86 5.35
CA MET A 103 9.71 23.41 4.18
C MET A 103 10.31 24.57 3.39
N LYS A 104 9.58 25.69 3.22
CA LYS A 104 10.15 26.91 2.61
C LYS A 104 11.31 27.46 3.43
N LEU A 105 11.22 27.45 4.76
CA LEU A 105 12.32 27.86 5.63
C LEU A 105 13.54 26.94 5.45
N VAL A 106 13.34 25.62 5.38
CA VAL A 106 14.41 24.67 5.07
C VAL A 106 15.04 24.96 3.70
N THR A 107 14.24 25.30 2.67
CA THR A 107 14.79 25.70 1.37
C THR A 107 15.62 26.99 1.43
N ALA A 108 15.18 27.97 2.22
CA ALA A 108 15.87 29.23 2.39
C ALA A 108 17.20 29.05 3.15
N GLU A 109 17.22 28.22 4.19
CA GLU A 109 18.44 27.82 4.90
C GLU A 109 19.41 27.05 4.00
N GLY A 110 18.89 26.16 3.15
CA GLY A 110 19.71 25.41 2.20
C GLY A 110 20.35 26.28 1.11
N GLN A 111 19.73 27.42 0.79
CA GLN A 111 20.30 28.41 -0.13
C GLN A 111 21.28 29.35 0.57
N ASN A 112 21.00 29.73 1.82
CA ASN A 112 21.79 30.67 2.62
C ASN A 112 22.16 30.05 3.98
N PRO A 113 23.30 29.35 4.09
CA PRO A 113 23.65 28.67 5.32
C PRO A 113 24.03 29.63 6.44
N ILE A 114 23.45 29.41 7.62
CA ILE A 114 23.65 30.21 8.85
C ILE A 114 25.04 29.97 9.45
N THR A 115 25.60 28.78 9.25
CA THR A 115 26.95 28.40 9.68
C THR A 115 27.90 28.30 8.50
N VAL A 116 29.15 28.70 8.69
CA VAL A 116 30.21 28.54 7.67
C VAL A 116 30.35 27.05 7.37
N ILE A 117 29.87 26.65 6.21
CA ILE A 117 29.94 25.27 5.75
C ILE A 117 31.41 24.95 5.51
N THR A 118 31.99 24.10 6.36
CA THR A 118 33.23 23.43 6.03
C THR A 118 32.95 22.61 4.76
N ALA A 119 33.81 22.67 3.75
CA ALA A 119 33.68 22.09 2.40
C ALA A 119 33.33 20.57 2.31
N LYS A 120 33.04 19.89 3.42
CA LYS A 120 32.67 18.47 3.53
C LYS A 120 31.20 18.23 3.95
N GLN A 121 30.41 19.26 4.25
CA GLN A 121 29.03 19.10 4.72
C GLN A 121 28.03 19.63 3.67
N SER A 122 26.95 18.89 3.44
CA SER A 122 25.85 19.33 2.58
C SER A 122 25.16 20.55 3.20
N ASN A 123 24.69 21.48 2.37
CA ASN A 123 23.98 22.69 2.80
C ASN A 123 22.62 22.41 3.50
N PHE A 124 22.23 21.15 3.65
CA PHE A 124 20.91 20.78 4.17
C PHE A 124 20.86 20.93 5.71
N PRO A 125 19.86 21.62 6.29
CA PRO A 125 19.78 21.86 7.74
C PRO A 125 19.26 20.61 8.48
N ILE A 126 20.17 19.67 8.75
CA ILE A 126 19.82 18.36 9.31
C ILE A 126 19.11 18.46 10.67
N HIS A 127 19.58 19.29 11.61
CA HIS A 127 19.03 19.33 12.97
C HIS A 127 17.57 19.81 12.98
N ARG A 128 17.32 20.95 12.33
CA ARG A 128 15.99 21.54 12.18
C ARG A 128 15.04 20.61 11.43
N PHE A 129 15.52 20.01 10.34
CA PHE A 129 14.73 19.01 9.62
C PHE A 129 14.34 17.80 10.50
N GLN A 130 15.22 17.35 11.40
CA GLN A 130 14.87 16.28 12.35
C GLN A 130 13.74 16.69 13.30
N GLU A 131 13.63 17.96 13.68
CA GLU A 131 12.52 18.45 14.52
C GLU A 131 11.19 18.44 13.76
N ILE A 132 11.18 18.84 12.48
CA ILE A 132 9.99 18.68 11.62
C ILE A 132 9.60 17.21 11.59
N MET A 133 10.55 16.31 11.33
CA MET A 133 10.27 14.89 11.23
C MET A 133 9.76 14.29 12.55
N ARG A 134 10.25 14.75 13.72
CA ARG A 134 9.69 14.37 15.03
C ARG A 134 8.25 14.85 15.20
N GLY A 135 7.91 16.04 14.67
CA GLY A 135 6.54 16.56 14.65
C GLY A 135 5.60 15.74 13.75
N LEU A 136 6.10 15.32 12.57
CA LEU A 136 5.37 14.49 11.61
C LEU A 136 5.10 13.08 12.17
N ILE A 137 6.13 12.45 12.73
CA ILE A 137 6.06 11.11 13.30
C ILE A 137 5.72 11.21 14.80
N SER A 138 4.60 11.86 15.08
CA SER A 138 4.08 11.98 16.44
C SER A 138 3.66 10.62 16.99
N VAL A 139 3.80 10.44 18.30
CA VAL A 139 3.37 9.24 19.02
C VAL A 139 1.87 9.24 19.29
N ASP A 140 1.26 10.43 19.43
CA ASP A 140 -0.09 10.58 19.99
C ASP A 140 -1.16 10.89 18.93
N TYR A 141 -0.75 11.39 17.75
CA TYR A 141 -1.67 11.84 16.71
C TYR A 141 -1.42 11.14 15.37
N ASN A 142 -2.51 10.76 14.70
CA ASN A 142 -2.46 10.28 13.32
C ASN A 142 -2.26 11.46 12.35
N HIS A 143 -1.14 11.47 11.64
CA HIS A 143 -0.75 12.51 10.69
C HIS A 143 -0.78 12.04 9.22
N LYS A 144 -1.52 10.95 8.91
CA LYS A 144 -1.57 10.38 7.56
C LYS A 144 -1.88 11.39 6.45
N ASP A 145 -2.85 12.29 6.67
CA ASP A 145 -3.24 13.30 5.66
C ASP A 145 -2.11 14.30 5.40
N LEU A 146 -1.40 14.69 6.47
CA LEU A 146 -0.31 15.63 6.40
C LEU A 146 0.94 15.00 5.75
N ILE A 147 1.20 13.71 6.04
CA ILE A 147 2.24 12.92 5.37
C ILE A 147 1.93 12.74 3.88
N THR A 148 0.65 12.63 3.52
CA THR A 148 0.23 12.54 2.12
C THR A 148 0.53 13.83 1.36
N ARG A 149 0.35 15.00 1.99
CA ARG A 149 0.79 16.28 1.40
C ARG A 149 2.31 16.43 1.37
N PHE A 150 3.00 15.85 2.35
CA PHE A 150 4.46 15.82 2.36
C PHE A 150 5.06 15.01 1.20
N GLN A 151 4.26 14.18 0.51
CA GLN A 151 4.69 13.42 -0.67
C GLN A 151 5.30 14.30 -1.75
N GLU A 152 4.78 15.52 -1.97
CA GLU A 152 5.33 16.47 -2.95
C GLU A 152 6.80 16.81 -2.66
N TYR A 153 7.20 16.80 -1.39
CA TYR A 153 8.58 17.06 -0.99
C TYR A 153 9.47 15.79 -1.02
N LEU A 154 8.88 14.59 -1.02
CA LEU A 154 9.60 13.31 -1.15
C LEU A 154 10.08 13.03 -2.59
N ASP A 155 9.61 13.80 -3.56
CA ASP A 155 10.11 13.78 -4.93
C ASP A 155 11.54 14.35 -5.02
N TYR A 156 11.96 15.17 -4.06
CA TYR A 156 13.34 15.66 -3.95
C TYR A 156 14.26 14.61 -3.29
N ASP A 157 15.41 14.39 -3.91
CA ASP A 157 16.30 13.27 -3.58
C ASP A 157 17.07 13.51 -2.27
N ASP A 158 17.41 14.75 -1.95
CA ASP A 158 18.02 15.17 -0.69
C ASP A 158 17.07 14.99 0.49
N VAL A 159 15.82 15.43 0.34
CA VAL A 159 14.76 15.23 1.34
C VAL A 159 14.54 13.74 1.56
N ARG A 160 14.38 12.94 0.50
CA ARG A 160 14.19 11.49 0.61
C ARG A 160 15.33 10.80 1.37
N PHE A 161 16.58 11.15 1.04
CA PHE A 161 17.76 10.59 1.73
C PHE A 161 17.77 10.94 3.22
N HIS A 162 17.52 12.20 3.57
CA HIS A 162 17.51 12.67 4.96
C HIS A 162 16.33 12.10 5.77
N VAL A 163 15.16 11.96 5.16
CA VAL A 163 13.99 11.27 5.75
C VAL A 163 14.34 9.82 6.08
N LEU A 164 14.89 9.05 5.13
CA LEU A 164 15.26 7.65 5.35
C LEU A 164 16.31 7.50 6.46
N LYS A 165 17.31 8.39 6.49
CA LYS A 165 18.33 8.39 7.54
C LYS A 165 17.75 8.72 8.91
N PHE A 166 16.81 9.66 8.98
CA PHE A 166 16.09 9.98 10.20
C PHE A 166 15.24 8.82 10.68
N LEU A 167 14.43 8.21 9.81
CA LEU A 167 13.58 7.06 10.13
C LEU A 167 14.39 5.92 10.75
N ILE A 168 15.54 5.57 10.17
CA ILE A 168 16.42 4.53 10.71
C ILE A 168 16.90 4.86 12.13
N LYS A 169 17.26 6.12 12.38
CA LYS A 169 17.73 6.56 13.70
C LYS A 169 16.59 6.54 14.72
N ASP A 170 15.45 7.11 14.36
CA ASP A 170 14.27 7.22 15.23
C ASP A 170 13.68 5.84 15.58
N ILE A 171 13.58 4.94 14.59
CA ILE A 171 13.16 3.55 14.80
C ILE A 171 14.08 2.83 15.79
N LYS A 172 15.40 2.99 15.69
CA LYS A 172 16.35 2.37 16.62
C LYS A 172 16.21 2.91 18.04
N GLU A 173 16.06 4.22 18.19
CA GLU A 173 15.87 4.87 19.49
C GLU A 173 14.54 4.44 20.13
N LYS A 174 13.45 4.44 19.35
CA LYS A 174 12.11 4.09 19.82
C LYS A 174 11.89 2.59 20.04
N LYS A 175 12.69 1.71 19.43
CA LYS A 175 12.66 0.27 19.73
C LYS A 175 12.96 -0.05 21.20
N GLN A 176 13.71 0.82 21.88
CA GLN A 176 14.02 0.69 23.30
C GLN A 176 12.93 1.29 24.21
N GLN A 177 11.98 2.03 23.65
CA GLN A 177 10.88 2.69 24.37
C GLN A 177 9.54 2.04 24.05
N LYS A 178 8.50 2.33 24.85
CA LYS A 178 7.12 2.00 24.46
C LYS A 178 6.71 2.87 23.28
N TYR A 179 6.16 2.24 22.25
CA TYR A 179 5.62 2.90 21.05
C TYR A 179 4.10 2.75 21.01
N SER A 180 3.41 3.72 20.39
CA SER A 180 1.96 3.68 20.15
C SER A 180 1.65 3.10 18.77
N ASP A 181 0.40 2.69 18.54
CA ASP A 181 -0.08 2.22 17.24
C ASP A 181 -0.12 3.35 16.21
N GLU A 182 -0.42 4.59 16.63
CA GLU A 182 -0.41 5.79 15.79
C GLU A 182 0.99 6.09 15.23
N TYR A 183 2.03 5.90 16.04
CA TYR A 183 3.42 6.03 15.61
C TYR A 183 3.75 5.05 14.46
N LEU A 184 3.33 3.78 14.58
CA LEU A 184 3.53 2.79 13.52
C LEU A 184 2.74 3.13 12.26
N ASN A 185 1.51 3.65 12.41
CA ASN A 185 0.70 4.12 11.28
C ASN A 185 1.37 5.29 10.55
N ASN A 186 1.95 6.24 11.29
CA ASN A 186 2.66 7.39 10.72
C ASN A 186 3.94 6.96 9.98
N ILE A 187 4.75 6.05 10.55
CA ILE A 187 5.91 5.50 9.84
C ILE A 187 5.48 4.76 8.58
N TYR A 188 4.46 3.90 8.68
CA TYR A 188 3.95 3.17 7.53
C TYR A 188 3.48 4.13 6.43
N ALA A 189 2.71 5.17 6.78
CA ALA A 189 2.27 6.18 5.84
C ALA A 189 3.45 6.89 5.16
N MET A 190 4.51 7.21 5.91
CA MET A 190 5.71 7.82 5.34
C MET A 190 6.43 6.87 4.38
N LEU A 191 6.64 5.61 4.76
CA LEU A 191 7.28 4.61 3.91
C LEU A 191 6.46 4.26 2.66
N GLU A 192 5.14 4.30 2.74
CA GLU A 192 4.24 4.06 1.61
C GLU A 192 4.32 5.14 0.52
N GLN A 193 4.61 6.39 0.92
CA GLN A 193 4.72 7.53 -0.01
C GLN A 193 6.09 7.64 -0.69
N ILE A 194 7.10 6.90 -0.22
CA ILE A 194 8.42 6.91 -0.85
C ILE A 194 8.36 6.11 -2.16
N SER A 195 8.39 6.81 -3.28
CA SER A 195 8.59 6.23 -4.61
C SER A 195 9.99 6.53 -5.14
N PHE A 196 10.50 5.63 -5.98
CA PHE A 196 11.73 5.85 -6.74
C PHE A 196 11.40 5.97 -8.23
N PRO A 197 12.12 6.82 -8.98
CA PRO A 197 11.96 6.89 -10.43
C PRO A 197 12.23 5.52 -11.07
N LEU A 198 11.33 5.11 -11.98
CA LEU A 198 11.31 3.78 -12.58
C LEU A 198 12.40 3.56 -13.64
N ILE A 199 13.13 4.60 -14.07
CA ILE A 199 14.00 4.55 -15.25
C ILE A 199 15.32 5.34 -15.05
N GLY A 200 16.45 4.67 -15.28
CA GLY A 200 17.53 5.17 -16.14
C GLY A 200 18.68 5.98 -15.55
N ASN A 201 18.48 6.75 -14.47
CA ASN A 201 19.57 7.61 -13.99
C ASN A 201 20.13 7.08 -12.67
N GLU A 202 21.34 6.51 -12.73
CA GLU A 202 22.13 6.18 -11.54
C GLU A 202 22.45 7.42 -10.68
N VAL A 203 22.32 8.60 -11.29
CA VAL A 203 22.56 9.92 -10.70
C VAL A 203 21.24 10.66 -10.54
N LEU A 204 20.85 10.84 -9.28
CA LEU A 204 19.73 11.65 -8.86
C LEU A 204 20.16 13.13 -8.81
N SER A 205 19.41 14.00 -9.49
CA SER A 205 19.75 15.43 -9.67
C SER A 205 18.68 16.40 -9.20
N ASN A 206 17.53 15.92 -8.70
CA ASN A 206 16.45 16.77 -8.22
C ASN A 206 16.60 17.05 -6.72
N CYS A 207 17.54 17.92 -6.36
CA CYS A 207 17.77 18.33 -4.97
C CYS A 207 17.02 19.62 -4.65
N LEU A 208 16.41 19.69 -3.47
CA LEU A 208 15.72 20.89 -2.95
C LEU A 208 16.72 21.99 -2.57
N CYS A 209 17.87 21.62 -1.99
CA CYS A 209 18.93 22.53 -1.61
C CYS A 209 20.11 22.46 -2.60
N LYS A 210 20.75 23.60 -2.90
CA LYS A 210 21.98 23.63 -3.71
C LYS A 210 23.06 22.82 -3.00
N THR A 211 23.58 21.79 -3.66
CA THR A 211 24.64 20.92 -3.11
C THR A 211 26.01 21.48 -3.46
N PRO A 212 26.96 21.58 -2.50
CA PRO A 212 28.35 21.89 -2.82
C PRO A 212 29.01 20.74 -3.58
N ASP A 213 29.94 21.08 -4.47
CA ASP A 213 30.39 20.27 -5.61
C ASP A 213 31.14 18.96 -5.32
N ASP A 214 31.41 18.54 -4.08
CA ASP A 214 32.19 17.31 -3.87
C ASP A 214 31.84 16.48 -2.62
N LEU A 215 31.89 15.15 -2.80
CA LEU A 215 31.76 14.04 -1.83
C LEU A 215 30.39 13.80 -1.17
N SER A 216 29.64 14.83 -0.76
CA SER A 216 28.27 14.64 -0.23
C SER A 216 27.25 14.29 -1.33
N VAL A 217 27.54 14.77 -2.55
CA VAL A 217 26.81 14.48 -3.80
C VAL A 217 26.81 12.99 -4.10
N PHE A 218 27.92 12.27 -3.90
CA PHE A 218 27.98 10.84 -4.24
C PHE A 218 27.00 9.97 -3.45
N LYS A 219 26.72 10.31 -2.18
CA LYS A 219 25.84 9.49 -1.32
C LYS A 219 24.37 9.80 -1.50
N VAL A 220 24.04 11.09 -1.66
CA VAL A 220 22.67 11.55 -1.87
C VAL A 220 22.24 11.26 -3.30
N SER A 221 23.12 11.47 -4.28
CA SER A 221 22.84 11.25 -5.69
C SER A 221 22.89 9.77 -6.10
N SER A 222 23.54 8.89 -5.32
CA SER A 222 23.57 7.47 -5.61
C SER A 222 22.25 6.80 -5.24
N LEU A 223 21.53 6.37 -6.27
CA LEU A 223 20.32 5.56 -6.14
C LEU A 223 20.58 4.26 -5.34
N LYS A 224 21.78 3.68 -5.45
CA LYS A 224 22.17 2.46 -4.72
C LYS A 224 22.24 2.67 -3.21
N GLU A 225 22.75 3.81 -2.76
CA GLU A 225 22.79 4.16 -1.34
C GLU A 225 21.40 4.46 -0.79
N GLN A 226 20.57 5.19 -1.54
CA GLN A 226 19.18 5.44 -1.16
C GLN A 226 18.38 4.14 -1.03
N LYS A 227 18.52 3.20 -1.99
CA LYS A 227 17.91 1.86 -1.91
C LYS A 227 18.40 1.07 -0.69
N LYS A 228 19.68 1.19 -0.33
CA LYS A 228 20.24 0.55 0.87
C LYS A 228 19.61 1.10 2.15
N LEU A 229 19.44 2.42 2.24
CA LEU A 229 18.76 3.05 3.37
C LEU A 229 17.28 2.66 3.41
N PHE A 230 16.59 2.66 2.28
CA PHE A 230 15.19 2.21 2.17
C PHE A 230 15.01 0.77 2.63
N SER A 231 15.86 -0.14 2.15
CA SER A 231 15.88 -1.54 2.59
C SER A 231 16.10 -1.65 4.10
N SER A 232 17.05 -0.90 4.65
CA SER A 232 17.32 -0.90 6.10
C SER A 232 16.16 -0.34 6.93
N ALA A 233 15.50 0.72 6.47
CA ALA A 233 14.34 1.32 7.12
C ALA A 233 13.17 0.34 7.17
N TRP A 234 12.85 -0.33 6.05
CA TRP A 234 11.80 -1.35 5.99
C TRP A 234 12.10 -2.56 6.87
N VAL A 235 13.32 -3.11 6.83
CA VAL A 235 13.70 -4.25 7.68
C VAL A 235 13.60 -3.89 9.16
N GLN A 236 14.00 -2.69 9.55
CA GLN A 236 13.88 -2.25 10.95
C GLN A 236 12.42 -2.00 11.35
N PHE A 237 11.60 -1.47 10.44
CA PHE A 237 10.17 -1.30 10.68
C PHE A 237 9.44 -2.63 10.85
N LEU A 238 9.75 -3.63 10.02
CA LEU A 238 9.15 -4.98 10.09
C LEU A 238 9.53 -5.77 11.35
N GLN A 239 10.54 -5.34 12.11
CA GLN A 239 10.89 -5.93 13.41
C GLN A 239 9.91 -5.55 14.52
N PHE A 240 9.06 -4.53 14.33
CA PHE A 240 8.03 -4.17 15.30
C PHE A 240 6.85 -5.15 15.27
N LYS A 241 6.14 -5.25 16.39
CA LYS A 241 4.87 -5.99 16.44
C LYS A 241 3.78 -5.13 15.81
N LEU A 242 3.46 -5.42 14.55
CA LEU A 242 2.45 -4.69 13.79
C LEU A 242 1.02 -5.11 14.18
N THR A 243 0.09 -4.16 14.19
CA THR A 243 -1.35 -4.44 14.33
C THR A 243 -1.88 -5.20 13.11
N SER A 244 -2.99 -5.93 13.26
CA SER A 244 -3.53 -6.79 12.19
C SER A 244 -4.01 -6.02 10.96
N SER A 245 -4.36 -4.74 11.10
CA SER A 245 -4.70 -3.84 9.99
C SER A 245 -3.44 -3.43 9.22
N LEU A 246 -2.42 -2.94 9.92
CA LEU A 246 -1.12 -2.55 9.33
C LEU A 246 -0.41 -3.73 8.67
N TYR A 247 -0.43 -4.89 9.31
CA TYR A 247 0.20 -6.08 8.75
C TYR A 247 -0.39 -6.47 7.39
N ARG A 248 -1.72 -6.37 7.23
CA ARG A 248 -2.42 -6.62 5.96
C ARG A 248 -2.08 -5.54 4.92
N SER A 249 -2.05 -4.27 5.29
CA SER A 249 -1.72 -3.19 4.33
C SER A 249 -0.29 -3.31 3.83
N VAL A 250 0.67 -3.61 4.71
CA VAL A 250 2.07 -3.90 4.35
C VAL A 250 2.15 -5.03 3.33
N LEU A 251 1.52 -6.18 3.59
CA LEU A 251 1.58 -7.32 2.66
C LEU A 251 0.95 -7.04 1.29
N VAL A 252 -0.08 -6.19 1.24
CA VAL A 252 -0.70 -5.78 -0.04
C VAL A 252 0.31 -5.02 -0.91
N ILE A 253 1.05 -4.06 -0.34
CA ILE A 253 1.97 -3.19 -1.10
C ILE A 253 3.36 -3.79 -1.28
N LEU A 254 3.75 -4.77 -0.47
CA LEU A 254 5.13 -5.27 -0.38
C LEU A 254 5.71 -5.67 -1.75
N HIS A 255 4.97 -6.47 -2.51
CA HIS A 255 5.42 -7.03 -3.78
C HIS A 255 5.63 -5.99 -4.90
N ASP A 256 4.77 -4.97 -4.98
CA ASP A 256 4.79 -3.96 -6.06
C ASP A 256 5.64 -2.76 -5.70
N LYS A 257 5.51 -2.25 -4.46
CA LYS A 257 6.12 -0.98 -4.05
C LYS A 257 7.39 -1.13 -3.24
N VAL A 258 7.66 -2.29 -2.63
CA VAL A 258 8.80 -2.43 -1.70
C VAL A 258 9.90 -3.32 -2.28
N MET A 259 9.54 -4.53 -2.72
CA MET A 259 10.50 -5.52 -3.22
C MET A 259 11.33 -5.03 -4.43
N PRO A 260 10.80 -4.28 -5.41
CA PRO A 260 11.59 -3.80 -6.55
C PRO A 260 12.69 -2.80 -6.18
N TYR A 261 12.53 -2.10 -5.06
CA TYR A 261 13.47 -1.06 -4.62
C TYR A 261 14.40 -1.52 -3.49
N MET A 262 14.21 -2.73 -2.95
CA MET A 262 15.13 -3.31 -1.99
C MET A 262 16.42 -3.77 -2.66
N THR A 263 17.56 -3.53 -1.99
CA THR A 263 18.86 -4.04 -2.46
C THR A 263 18.92 -5.57 -2.43
N ASN A 264 18.45 -6.17 -1.33
CA ASN A 264 18.42 -7.62 -1.12
C ASN A 264 17.02 -8.03 -0.63
N PRO A 265 16.08 -8.34 -1.55
CA PRO A 265 14.72 -8.76 -1.17
C PRO A 265 14.66 -10.07 -0.39
N LEU A 266 15.70 -10.92 -0.47
CA LEU A 266 15.82 -12.17 0.29
C LEU A 266 15.71 -11.98 1.82
N LEU A 267 16.02 -10.78 2.35
CA LEU A 267 15.84 -10.49 3.79
C LEU A 267 14.40 -10.60 4.26
N LEU A 268 13.43 -10.58 3.34
CA LEU A 268 12.01 -10.75 3.64
C LEU A 268 11.56 -12.22 3.64
N SER A 269 12.45 -13.17 3.33
CA SER A 269 12.09 -14.61 3.24
C SER A 269 11.44 -15.12 4.51
N ASP A 270 12.03 -14.82 5.65
CA ASP A 270 11.61 -15.35 6.95
C ASP A 270 10.28 -14.72 7.35
N PHE A 271 10.16 -13.40 7.18
CA PHE A 271 8.93 -12.66 7.41
C PHE A 271 7.78 -13.18 6.54
N LEU A 272 8.00 -13.36 5.23
CA LEU A 272 6.98 -13.85 4.31
C LEU A 272 6.62 -15.32 4.56
N THR A 273 7.59 -16.15 4.92
CA THR A 273 7.39 -17.56 5.27
C THR A 273 6.55 -17.68 6.54
N GLU A 274 6.86 -16.87 7.56
CA GLU A 274 6.10 -16.84 8.80
C GLU A 274 4.69 -16.29 8.56
N SER A 275 4.57 -15.20 7.79
CA SER A 275 3.28 -14.66 7.32
C SER A 275 2.42 -15.71 6.61
N TYR A 276 3.06 -16.52 5.77
CA TYR A 276 2.41 -17.57 5.01
C TYR A 276 1.94 -18.73 5.90
N ASN A 277 2.68 -19.05 6.96
CA ASN A 277 2.34 -20.10 7.91
C ASN A 277 1.20 -19.71 8.88
N VAL A 278 0.87 -18.42 9.05
CA VAL A 278 -0.22 -17.95 9.92
C VAL A 278 -1.60 -18.47 9.48
N GLY A 279 -1.85 -18.61 8.18
CA GLY A 279 -3.12 -19.07 7.62
C GLY A 279 -4.11 -17.94 7.28
N GLY A 280 -5.16 -18.31 6.54
CA GLY A 280 -6.27 -17.41 6.19
C GLY A 280 -5.89 -16.29 5.22
N ALA A 281 -6.49 -15.11 5.41
CA ALA A 281 -6.32 -13.98 4.49
C ALA A 281 -4.87 -13.44 4.44
N ILE A 282 -4.11 -13.61 5.52
CA ILE A 282 -2.71 -13.19 5.61
C ILE A 282 -1.83 -14.02 4.67
N SER A 283 -2.00 -15.35 4.68
CA SER A 283 -1.26 -16.25 3.79
C SER A 283 -1.52 -15.96 2.32
N LEU A 284 -2.75 -15.62 1.96
CA LEU A 284 -3.11 -15.24 0.59
C LEU A 284 -2.37 -13.97 0.13
N LEU A 285 -2.17 -13.00 1.03
CA LEU A 285 -1.44 -11.77 0.73
C LEU A 285 0.07 -12.02 0.64
N ALA A 286 0.62 -12.82 1.55
CA ALA A 286 2.03 -13.18 1.58
C ALA A 286 2.47 -14.01 0.36
N LEU A 287 1.56 -14.81 -0.21
CA LEU A 287 1.82 -15.65 -1.38
C LEU A 287 2.42 -14.89 -2.56
N ASN A 288 2.02 -13.64 -2.81
CA ASN A 288 2.58 -12.86 -3.91
C ASN A 288 4.04 -12.46 -3.66
N GLY A 289 4.35 -12.03 -2.43
CA GLY A 289 5.73 -11.70 -2.06
C GLY A 289 6.62 -12.94 -2.15
N LEU A 290 6.13 -14.09 -1.64
CA LEU A 290 6.85 -15.36 -1.72
C LEU A 290 7.04 -15.81 -3.17
N PHE A 291 6.05 -15.64 -4.04
CA PHE A 291 6.15 -15.93 -5.47
C PHE A 291 7.34 -15.21 -6.12
N ILE A 292 7.45 -13.90 -5.86
CA ILE A 292 8.54 -13.10 -6.42
C ILE A 292 9.90 -13.58 -5.91
N LEU A 293 10.00 -13.95 -4.62
CA LEU A 293 11.23 -14.52 -4.07
C LEU A 293 11.60 -15.86 -4.70
N VAL A 294 10.63 -16.75 -4.89
CA VAL A 294 10.85 -18.06 -5.52
C VAL A 294 11.24 -17.89 -7.00
N HIS A 295 10.52 -17.06 -7.76
CA HIS A 295 10.71 -16.95 -9.21
C HIS A 295 11.88 -16.05 -9.63
N LYS A 296 12.09 -14.91 -8.94
CA LYS A 296 13.15 -13.95 -9.33
C LYS A 296 14.45 -14.15 -8.57
N PHE A 297 14.38 -14.63 -7.33
CA PHE A 297 15.54 -14.77 -6.45
C PHE A 297 15.87 -16.24 -6.14
N ASN A 298 15.21 -17.19 -6.81
CA ASN A 298 15.43 -18.64 -6.69
C ASN A 298 15.39 -19.13 -5.23
N LEU A 299 14.48 -18.58 -4.42
CA LEU A 299 14.29 -19.05 -3.05
C LEU A 299 13.69 -20.45 -3.07
N ASP A 300 14.41 -21.43 -2.53
CA ASP A 300 13.88 -22.78 -2.33
C ASP A 300 12.94 -22.81 -1.13
N TYR A 301 11.63 -22.87 -1.41
CA TYR A 301 10.62 -23.09 -0.38
C TYR A 301 10.22 -24.58 -0.35
N PRO A 302 10.67 -25.35 0.66
CA PRO A 302 10.30 -26.76 0.76
C PRO A 302 8.78 -26.87 0.92
N GLU A 303 8.19 -27.89 0.28
CA GLU A 303 6.75 -28.17 0.41
C GLU A 303 5.80 -27.04 -0.06
N PHE A 304 6.26 -26.18 -0.98
CA PHE A 304 5.44 -25.09 -1.54
C PHE A 304 4.04 -25.54 -1.97
N PHE A 305 3.95 -26.60 -2.77
CA PHE A 305 2.68 -27.08 -3.30
C PHE A 305 1.79 -27.76 -2.26
N THR A 306 2.35 -28.36 -1.20
CA THR A 306 1.52 -28.96 -0.14
C THR A 306 0.82 -27.87 0.66
N LYS A 307 1.52 -26.76 0.94
CA LYS A 307 0.93 -25.59 1.58
C LYS A 307 -0.03 -24.84 0.66
N LEU A 308 0.30 -24.69 -0.62
CA LEU A 308 -0.61 -24.11 -1.59
C LEU A 308 -1.90 -24.94 -1.68
N TYR A 309 -1.78 -26.26 -1.67
CA TYR A 309 -2.91 -27.18 -1.60
C TYR A 309 -3.74 -26.97 -0.35
N ALA A 310 -3.12 -26.79 0.83
CA ALA A 310 -3.83 -26.50 2.07
C ALA A 310 -4.65 -25.21 1.99
N LEU A 311 -4.13 -24.16 1.36
CA LEU A 311 -4.81 -22.86 1.22
C LEU A 311 -6.11 -22.88 0.43
N PHE A 312 -6.34 -23.88 -0.43
CA PHE A 312 -7.63 -24.06 -1.07
C PHE A 312 -8.68 -24.48 -0.03
N GLU A 313 -9.28 -23.50 0.62
CA GLU A 313 -10.36 -23.67 1.60
C GLU A 313 -11.66 -23.05 1.08
N PRO A 314 -12.84 -23.43 1.61
CA PRO A 314 -14.11 -22.83 1.21
C PRO A 314 -14.11 -21.29 1.37
N GLY A 315 -13.41 -20.77 2.38
CA GLY A 315 -13.29 -19.33 2.64
C GLY A 315 -12.59 -18.52 1.55
N VAL A 316 -11.78 -19.16 0.68
CA VAL A 316 -11.06 -18.47 -0.40
C VAL A 316 -12.01 -17.81 -1.39
N PHE A 317 -13.15 -18.45 -1.68
CA PHE A 317 -14.14 -17.88 -2.61
C PHE A 317 -14.84 -16.63 -2.07
N HIS A 318 -14.84 -16.46 -0.75
CA HIS A 318 -15.42 -15.30 -0.05
C HIS A 318 -14.37 -14.24 0.30
N ALA A 319 -13.08 -14.53 0.07
CA ALA A 319 -12.00 -13.62 0.42
C ALA A 319 -11.97 -12.39 -0.51
N LYS A 320 -11.69 -11.21 0.08
CA LYS A 320 -11.54 -9.95 -0.67
C LYS A 320 -10.45 -10.04 -1.76
N TYR A 321 -9.40 -10.80 -1.51
CA TYR A 321 -8.23 -10.92 -2.40
C TYR A 321 -8.26 -12.18 -3.29
N ARG A 322 -9.44 -12.78 -3.50
CA ARG A 322 -9.60 -14.03 -4.27
C ARG A 322 -9.08 -13.93 -5.72
N ALA A 323 -9.32 -12.81 -6.39
CA ALA A 323 -8.86 -12.57 -7.78
C ALA A 323 -7.34 -12.74 -7.88
N ARG A 324 -6.61 -12.07 -6.97
CA ARG A 324 -5.15 -12.14 -6.89
C ARG A 324 -4.65 -13.54 -6.52
N PHE A 325 -5.35 -14.24 -5.64
CA PHE A 325 -5.02 -15.64 -5.31
C PHE A 325 -5.16 -16.56 -6.53
N PHE A 326 -6.29 -16.52 -7.24
CA PHE A 326 -6.51 -17.38 -8.40
C PHE A 326 -5.57 -17.04 -9.58
N PHE A 327 -5.23 -15.77 -9.76
CA PHE A 327 -4.18 -15.36 -10.71
C PHE A 327 -2.83 -16.00 -10.40
N LEU A 328 -2.38 -15.90 -9.14
CA LEU A 328 -1.12 -16.52 -8.71
C LEU A 328 -1.17 -18.04 -8.79
N ALA A 329 -2.28 -18.64 -8.36
CA ALA A 329 -2.49 -20.09 -8.43
C ALA A 329 -2.41 -20.61 -9.87
N ASP A 330 -2.96 -19.87 -10.84
CA ASP A 330 -2.88 -20.24 -12.25
C ASP A 330 -1.43 -20.20 -12.74
N LEU A 331 -0.73 -19.12 -12.39
CA LEU A 331 0.68 -18.94 -12.73
C LEU A 331 1.57 -20.05 -12.14
N PHE A 332 1.33 -20.45 -10.89
CA PHE A 332 2.04 -21.56 -10.25
C PHE A 332 1.77 -22.91 -10.92
N LEU A 333 0.52 -23.18 -11.30
CA LEU A 333 0.11 -24.43 -11.92
C LEU A 333 0.33 -24.47 -13.44
N THR A 334 0.88 -23.40 -14.03
CA THR A 334 1.34 -23.38 -15.43
C THR A 334 2.73 -24.02 -15.58
N SER A 335 3.45 -24.29 -14.49
CA SER A 335 4.80 -24.86 -14.56
C SER A 335 4.81 -26.25 -15.22
N SER A 336 5.70 -26.44 -16.20
CA SER A 336 5.85 -27.69 -16.98
C SER A 336 6.43 -28.85 -16.17
N HIS A 337 7.07 -28.58 -15.03
CA HIS A 337 7.73 -29.59 -14.19
C HIS A 337 6.79 -30.21 -13.14
N LEU A 338 5.50 -29.91 -13.18
CA LEU A 338 4.54 -30.45 -12.22
C LEU A 338 4.13 -31.87 -12.58
N PRO A 339 4.20 -32.81 -11.62
CA PRO A 339 3.75 -34.17 -11.88
C PRO A 339 2.22 -34.23 -11.96
N ALA A 340 1.70 -35.07 -12.87
CA ALA A 340 0.27 -35.13 -13.16
C ALA A 340 -0.61 -35.44 -11.93
N TYR A 341 -0.12 -36.23 -10.97
CA TYR A 341 -0.86 -36.56 -9.75
C TYR A 341 -1.14 -35.31 -8.89
N LEU A 342 -0.24 -34.32 -8.90
CA LEU A 342 -0.36 -33.10 -8.12
C LEU A 342 -1.46 -32.22 -8.71
N VAL A 343 -1.42 -32.03 -10.03
CA VAL A 343 -2.44 -31.27 -10.77
C VAL A 343 -3.82 -31.91 -10.60
N ALA A 344 -3.90 -33.24 -10.70
CA ALA A 344 -5.13 -33.98 -10.45
C ALA A 344 -5.68 -33.76 -9.03
N ALA A 345 -4.80 -33.70 -8.01
CA ALA A 345 -5.21 -33.40 -6.64
C ALA A 345 -5.80 -31.98 -6.52
N PHE A 346 -5.15 -30.97 -7.12
CA PHE A 346 -5.67 -29.59 -7.15
C PHE A 346 -7.02 -29.51 -7.87
N ALA A 347 -7.12 -30.09 -9.08
CA ALA A 347 -8.36 -30.11 -9.86
C ALA A 347 -9.51 -30.77 -9.08
N LYS A 348 -9.24 -31.92 -8.43
CA LYS A 348 -10.23 -32.64 -7.64
C LYS A 348 -10.66 -31.87 -6.39
N LYS A 349 -9.70 -31.29 -5.65
CA LYS A 349 -10.01 -30.49 -4.47
C LYS A 349 -10.82 -29.24 -4.83
N LEU A 350 -10.44 -28.52 -5.88
CA LEU A 350 -11.19 -27.38 -6.38
C LEU A 350 -12.61 -27.77 -6.81
N SER A 351 -12.77 -28.89 -7.52
CA SER A 351 -14.09 -29.38 -7.94
C SER A 351 -15.02 -29.65 -6.75
N ARG A 352 -14.48 -30.21 -5.65
CA ARG A 352 -15.25 -30.38 -4.40
C ARG A 352 -15.63 -29.05 -3.78
N LEU A 353 -14.70 -28.09 -3.72
CA LEU A 353 -14.99 -26.77 -3.17
C LEU A 353 -16.01 -26.00 -4.01
N CYS A 354 -16.08 -26.25 -5.32
CA CYS A 354 -17.08 -25.65 -6.19
C CYS A 354 -18.52 -25.98 -5.75
N LEU A 355 -18.77 -27.13 -5.12
CA LEU A 355 -20.12 -27.49 -4.66
C LEU A 355 -20.69 -26.52 -3.61
N THR A 356 -19.84 -25.89 -2.81
CA THR A 356 -20.23 -24.91 -1.79
C THR A 356 -19.91 -23.48 -2.18
N ALA A 357 -19.28 -23.27 -3.35
CA ALA A 357 -18.81 -21.97 -3.78
C ALA A 357 -19.95 -21.06 -4.30
N PRO A 358 -19.83 -19.73 -4.10
CA PRO A 358 -20.75 -18.76 -4.69
C PRO A 358 -20.58 -18.69 -6.22
N ALA A 359 -21.62 -18.25 -6.94
CA ALA A 359 -21.60 -18.14 -8.40
C ALA A 359 -20.41 -17.36 -9.00
N PRO A 360 -19.99 -16.20 -8.44
CA PRO A 360 -18.80 -15.50 -8.93
C PRO A 360 -17.48 -16.24 -8.64
N GLY A 361 -17.45 -17.17 -7.69
CA GLY A 361 -16.32 -18.06 -7.45
C GLY A 361 -16.28 -19.18 -8.49
N LEU A 362 -17.44 -19.76 -8.80
CA LEU A 362 -17.62 -20.79 -9.81
C LEU A 362 -17.24 -20.32 -11.22
N SER A 363 -17.51 -19.06 -11.56
CA SER A 363 -17.12 -18.49 -12.85
C SER A 363 -15.61 -18.46 -13.08
N ILE A 364 -14.80 -18.48 -12.01
CA ILE A 364 -13.34 -18.55 -12.07
C ILE A 364 -12.88 -20.01 -11.98
N ALA A 365 -13.43 -20.76 -11.01
CA ALA A 365 -12.94 -22.10 -10.69
C ALA A 365 -13.23 -23.12 -11.79
N VAL A 366 -14.38 -23.06 -12.47
CA VAL A 366 -14.72 -24.03 -13.52
C VAL A 366 -13.77 -23.88 -14.74
N PRO A 367 -13.55 -22.68 -15.30
CA PRO A 367 -12.52 -22.47 -16.32
C PRO A 367 -11.10 -22.80 -15.86
N PHE A 368 -10.77 -22.51 -14.60
CA PHE A 368 -9.47 -22.86 -14.03
C PHE A 368 -9.24 -24.38 -14.04
N ILE A 369 -10.22 -25.17 -13.60
CA ILE A 369 -10.15 -26.64 -13.64
C ILE A 369 -10.05 -27.14 -15.08
N TYR A 370 -10.80 -26.53 -16.00
CA TYR A 370 -10.73 -26.85 -17.43
C TYR A 370 -9.32 -26.60 -17.99
N ASN A 371 -8.72 -25.44 -17.73
CA ASN A 371 -7.36 -25.11 -18.16
C ASN A 371 -6.33 -26.10 -17.57
N LEU A 372 -6.45 -26.48 -16.30
CA LEU A 372 -5.56 -27.46 -15.67
C LEU A 372 -5.60 -28.82 -16.38
N ILE A 373 -6.80 -29.31 -16.72
CA ILE A 373 -6.96 -30.59 -17.41
C ILE A 373 -6.44 -30.49 -18.84
N ASN A 374 -6.68 -29.37 -19.52
CA ASN A 374 -6.21 -29.13 -20.88
C ASN A 374 -4.67 -29.08 -20.97
N ARG A 375 -4.01 -28.46 -19.98
CA ARG A 375 -2.55 -28.41 -19.86
C ARG A 375 -1.92 -29.78 -19.59
N HIS A 376 -2.63 -30.66 -18.87
CA HIS A 376 -2.13 -31.97 -18.46
C HIS A 376 -3.06 -33.10 -18.95
N PRO A 377 -2.86 -33.63 -20.17
CA PRO A 377 -3.76 -34.62 -20.78
C PRO A 377 -3.87 -35.92 -19.99
N ASN A 378 -2.87 -36.26 -19.16
CA ASN A 378 -2.93 -37.40 -18.24
C ASN A 378 -4.05 -37.27 -17.19
N CYS A 379 -4.55 -36.05 -16.95
CA CYS A 379 -5.68 -35.80 -16.07
C CYS A 379 -7.05 -36.02 -16.76
N ASN A 380 -7.09 -36.28 -18.08
CA ASN A 380 -8.35 -36.58 -18.79
C ASN A 380 -9.06 -37.83 -18.25
N VAL A 381 -8.31 -38.73 -17.64
CA VAL A 381 -8.81 -39.92 -16.92
C VAL A 381 -9.85 -39.54 -15.84
N LEU A 382 -9.81 -38.31 -15.33
CA LEU A 382 -10.75 -37.78 -14.35
C LEU A 382 -12.15 -37.47 -14.93
N ILE A 383 -12.21 -37.15 -16.23
CA ILE A 383 -13.44 -36.84 -16.97
C ILE A 383 -13.98 -38.12 -17.62
N HIS A 384 -13.11 -38.85 -18.33
CA HIS A 384 -13.46 -40.04 -19.07
C HIS A 384 -12.49 -41.17 -18.73
N ARG A 385 -13.00 -42.23 -18.09
CA ARG A 385 -12.25 -43.44 -17.80
C ARG A 385 -12.78 -44.58 -18.65
N THR A 386 -11.93 -45.16 -19.49
CA THR A 386 -12.27 -46.32 -20.33
C THR A 386 -12.01 -47.64 -19.62
N ASP A 387 -10.97 -47.75 -18.77
CA ASP A 387 -10.62 -49.01 -18.10
C ASP A 387 -10.05 -48.82 -16.68
N SER A 388 -10.35 -49.78 -15.80
CA SER A 388 -9.93 -49.84 -14.39
C SER A 388 -8.61 -50.58 -14.22
N SER A 389 -7.49 -49.86 -14.23
CA SER A 389 -6.20 -50.39 -13.75
C SER A 389 -5.61 -49.47 -12.68
N THR A 390 -5.36 -50.07 -11.52
CA THR A 390 -4.86 -49.46 -10.27
C THR A 390 -3.34 -49.56 -10.19
N ASP A 391 -2.66 -48.46 -9.84
CA ASP A 391 -1.55 -48.52 -8.88
C ASP A 391 -1.30 -47.15 -8.18
N PRO A 392 -1.20 -47.08 -6.82
CA PRO A 392 -1.35 -45.84 -6.05
C PRO A 392 -0.11 -45.46 -5.24
N SER A 393 0.39 -44.23 -5.39
CA SER A 393 1.17 -43.57 -4.32
C SER A 393 1.46 -42.12 -4.73
N LYS A 394 0.94 -41.04 -4.12
CA LYS A 394 0.41 -40.79 -2.76
C LYS A 394 -0.75 -39.77 -2.78
N CYS A 395 -1.61 -39.82 -3.80
CA CYS A 395 -2.93 -39.17 -3.77
C CYS A 395 -3.84 -39.90 -4.77
N LYS A 396 -4.90 -40.57 -4.29
CA LYS A 396 -5.86 -41.31 -5.13
C LYS A 396 -6.75 -40.41 -6.01
N ALA A 397 -6.32 -39.18 -6.28
CA ALA A 397 -7.06 -38.23 -7.09
C ALA A 397 -7.20 -38.74 -8.53
N LEU A 398 -6.13 -39.26 -9.15
CA LEU A 398 -6.17 -39.88 -10.48
C LEU A 398 -7.05 -41.15 -10.53
N GLU A 399 -7.24 -41.83 -9.40
CA GLU A 399 -8.16 -42.96 -9.26
C GLU A 399 -9.62 -42.52 -9.05
N SER A 400 -9.86 -41.22 -8.82
CA SER A 400 -11.19 -40.64 -8.68
C SER A 400 -11.70 -40.04 -10.01
N SER A 401 -12.97 -39.64 -10.04
CA SER A 401 -13.62 -38.97 -11.18
C SER A 401 -14.27 -37.65 -10.74
N LEU A 402 -14.49 -36.71 -11.66
CA LEU A 402 -14.99 -35.35 -11.37
C LEU A 402 -16.53 -35.23 -11.40
N TRP A 403 -17.21 -36.05 -10.60
CA TRP A 403 -18.68 -35.99 -10.47
C TRP A 403 -19.20 -34.61 -10.00
N GLU A 404 -18.38 -33.86 -9.27
CA GLU A 404 -18.75 -32.54 -8.78
C GLU A 404 -18.92 -31.50 -9.89
N LEU A 405 -18.24 -31.69 -11.04
CA LEU A 405 -18.47 -30.82 -12.22
C LEU A 405 -19.74 -31.24 -12.96
N LYS A 406 -20.05 -32.54 -12.98
CA LYS A 406 -21.30 -33.06 -13.55
C LYS A 406 -22.52 -32.50 -12.83
N THR A 407 -22.48 -32.36 -11.51
CA THR A 407 -23.56 -31.74 -10.74
C THR A 407 -23.70 -30.24 -11.02
N LEU A 408 -22.62 -29.52 -11.32
CA LEU A 408 -22.67 -28.09 -11.68
C LEU A 408 -23.30 -27.83 -13.07
N GLN A 409 -23.46 -28.84 -13.90
CA GLN A 409 -24.16 -28.70 -15.18
C GLN A 409 -25.63 -28.32 -15.01
N THR A 410 -26.26 -28.68 -13.88
CA THR A 410 -27.65 -28.33 -13.57
C THR A 410 -27.76 -27.10 -12.65
N HIS A 411 -26.69 -26.29 -12.58
CA HIS A 411 -26.66 -25.08 -11.76
C HIS A 411 -27.69 -24.03 -12.21
N TYR A 412 -28.27 -23.29 -11.25
CA TYR A 412 -29.33 -22.30 -11.51
C TYR A 412 -28.90 -21.16 -12.45
N ASN A 413 -27.62 -20.77 -12.40
CA ASN A 413 -27.08 -19.76 -13.31
C ASN A 413 -26.72 -20.42 -14.66
N PRO A 414 -27.34 -19.99 -15.78
CA PRO A 414 -27.12 -20.58 -17.09
C PRO A 414 -25.69 -20.42 -17.62
N ASP A 415 -24.98 -19.35 -17.26
CA ASP A 415 -23.61 -19.13 -17.75
C ASP A 415 -22.63 -20.14 -17.11
N ILE A 416 -22.85 -20.50 -15.84
CA ILE A 416 -22.07 -21.53 -15.13
C ILE A 416 -22.40 -22.92 -15.67
N SER A 417 -23.69 -23.23 -15.86
CA SER A 417 -24.15 -24.48 -16.46
C SER A 417 -23.52 -24.71 -17.85
N LYS A 418 -23.54 -23.67 -18.72
CA LYS A 418 -22.86 -23.72 -20.02
C LYS A 418 -21.36 -23.98 -19.89
N MET A 419 -20.69 -23.33 -18.92
CA MET A 419 -19.26 -23.53 -18.70
C MET A 419 -18.94 -24.97 -18.25
N ALA A 420 -19.75 -25.52 -17.34
CA ALA A 420 -19.60 -26.90 -16.87
C ALA A 420 -19.88 -27.93 -17.99
N ASN A 421 -20.84 -27.65 -18.89
CA ASN A 421 -21.15 -28.50 -20.03
C ASN A 421 -20.01 -28.56 -21.07
N ARG A 422 -19.12 -27.55 -21.13
CA ARG A 422 -17.96 -27.58 -22.05
C ARG A 422 -17.04 -28.76 -21.81
N ILE A 423 -17.03 -29.30 -20.59
CA ILE A 423 -16.19 -30.45 -20.19
C ILE A 423 -16.62 -31.74 -20.90
N GLU A 424 -17.87 -31.85 -21.36
CA GLU A 424 -18.36 -33.04 -22.10
C GLU A 424 -17.99 -33.02 -23.57
N HIS A 425 -17.68 -31.84 -24.10
CA HIS A 425 -17.20 -31.68 -25.46
C HIS A 425 -15.68 -31.95 -25.51
N PRO A 426 -15.15 -32.40 -26.66
CA PRO A 426 -13.70 -32.58 -26.82
C PRO A 426 -12.98 -31.29 -26.45
N LEU A 427 -11.96 -31.42 -25.59
CA LEU A 427 -11.19 -30.28 -25.08
C LEU A 427 -10.60 -29.50 -26.25
N GLN A 428 -10.94 -28.21 -26.31
CA GLN A 428 -10.39 -27.28 -27.30
C GLN A 428 -8.94 -26.95 -26.95
N THR A 429 -8.07 -26.82 -27.96
CA THR A 429 -6.65 -26.52 -27.78
C THR A 429 -6.37 -25.12 -27.18
N SER A 430 -7.33 -24.19 -27.25
CA SER A 430 -7.17 -22.83 -26.72
C SER A 430 -7.54 -22.75 -25.24
N GLU A 431 -6.65 -22.17 -24.42
CA GLU A 431 -6.94 -21.86 -23.01
C GLU A 431 -7.96 -20.72 -22.88
N ILE A 432 -8.74 -20.78 -21.80
CA ILE A 432 -9.67 -19.70 -21.43
C ILE A 432 -8.88 -18.66 -20.64
N ASP A 433 -8.87 -17.40 -21.11
CA ASP A 433 -8.28 -16.31 -20.33
C ASP A 433 -9.10 -16.07 -19.05
N LEU A 434 -8.43 -16.23 -17.92
CA LEU A 434 -9.04 -16.04 -16.60
C LEU A 434 -9.09 -14.56 -16.21
N SER A 435 -8.28 -13.69 -16.81
CA SER A 435 -8.09 -12.30 -16.40
C SER A 435 -9.41 -11.53 -16.34
N GLU A 436 -10.25 -11.65 -17.37
CA GLU A 436 -11.59 -11.05 -17.43
C GLU A 436 -12.58 -11.63 -16.40
N LEU A 437 -12.32 -12.84 -15.92
CA LEU A 437 -13.22 -13.57 -15.02
C LEU A 437 -12.92 -13.34 -13.54
N LEU A 438 -11.68 -12.96 -13.22
CA LEU A 438 -11.17 -12.84 -11.84
C LEU A 438 -11.87 -11.74 -11.04
N GLU A 439 -12.30 -10.65 -11.68
CA GLU A 439 -12.90 -9.49 -11.01
C GLU A 439 -14.42 -9.59 -10.82
N ASN A 440 -15.06 -10.59 -11.44
CA ASN A 440 -16.52 -10.72 -11.45
C ASN A 440 -17.11 -10.82 -10.05
N ASN A 441 -17.88 -9.82 -9.63
CA ASN A 441 -18.64 -9.83 -8.38
C ASN A 441 -20.15 -10.02 -8.63
N TYR A 442 -20.92 -10.34 -7.58
CA TYR A 442 -22.38 -10.46 -7.69
C TYR A 442 -23.04 -9.22 -8.29
N HIS A 443 -22.55 -8.03 -7.93
CA HIS A 443 -23.02 -6.77 -8.50
C HIS A 443 -22.83 -6.73 -10.03
N GLN A 444 -21.64 -7.08 -10.51
CA GLN A 444 -21.33 -7.09 -11.94
C GLN A 444 -22.09 -8.18 -12.69
N LEU A 445 -22.26 -9.37 -12.09
CA LEU A 445 -23.11 -10.42 -12.66
C LEU A 445 -24.54 -9.93 -12.82
N PHE A 446 -25.11 -9.31 -11.78
CA PHE A 446 -26.46 -8.77 -11.83
C PHE A 446 -26.60 -7.65 -12.88
N GLU A 447 -25.66 -6.70 -12.91
CA GLU A 447 -25.63 -5.62 -13.89
C GLU A 447 -25.48 -6.13 -15.33
N LYS A 448 -24.71 -7.21 -15.52
CA LYS A 448 -24.60 -7.89 -16.82
C LYS A 448 -25.93 -8.49 -17.24
N GLU A 449 -26.64 -9.17 -16.33
CA GLU A 449 -27.98 -9.72 -16.61
C GLU A 449 -29.01 -8.63 -16.91
N THR A 450 -29.05 -7.53 -16.15
CA THR A 450 -30.03 -6.45 -16.39
C THR A 450 -29.84 -5.75 -17.73
N ARG A 451 -28.61 -5.72 -18.24
CA ARG A 451 -28.29 -5.17 -19.57
C ARG A 451 -28.57 -6.13 -20.72
N LYS A 452 -28.79 -7.43 -20.46
CA LYS A 452 -29.08 -8.39 -21.53
C LYS A 452 -30.44 -8.06 -22.16
N LYS A 453 -30.43 -7.81 -23.47
CA LYS A 453 -31.67 -7.64 -24.24
C LYS A 453 -32.36 -9.00 -24.37
N ILE A 454 -33.38 -9.22 -23.55
CA ILE A 454 -34.21 -10.43 -23.62
C ILE A 454 -35.06 -10.36 -24.89
N LYS A 455 -34.80 -11.25 -25.85
CA LYS A 455 -35.57 -11.36 -27.10
C LYS A 455 -36.82 -12.25 -26.96
N ILE A 456 -36.90 -13.05 -25.90
CA ILE A 456 -37.95 -14.06 -25.69
C ILE A 456 -38.58 -13.79 -24.32
N ALA A 457 -39.82 -13.30 -24.31
CA ALA A 457 -40.59 -13.20 -23.09
C ALA A 457 -40.99 -14.62 -22.63
N PRO A 458 -40.92 -14.94 -21.33
CA PRO A 458 -41.42 -16.23 -20.83
C PRO A 458 -42.94 -16.29 -21.01
N VAL A 459 -43.40 -17.16 -21.93
CA VAL A 459 -44.83 -17.33 -22.29
C VAL A 459 -45.52 -18.39 -21.41
N THR A 460 -44.75 -19.19 -20.66
CA THR A 460 -45.28 -20.27 -19.82
C THR A 460 -45.92 -19.72 -18.55
N PHE A 461 -47.20 -19.37 -18.63
CA PHE A 461 -48.05 -19.05 -17.49
C PHE A 461 -48.72 -20.33 -16.97
N ILE A 462 -48.31 -20.79 -15.79
CA ILE A 462 -49.01 -21.86 -15.07
C ILE A 462 -49.95 -21.17 -14.08
N PRO A 463 -51.28 -21.29 -14.21
CA PRO A 463 -52.21 -20.64 -13.30
C PRO A 463 -52.02 -21.21 -11.88
N PRO A 464 -51.81 -20.35 -10.86
CA PRO A 464 -51.62 -20.83 -9.49
C PRO A 464 -52.94 -21.40 -8.96
N LYS A 465 -52.95 -22.70 -8.61
CA LYS A 465 -54.12 -23.37 -8.02
C LYS A 465 -54.23 -23.18 -6.50
N GLY A 466 -53.27 -22.48 -5.89
CA GLY A 466 -53.16 -22.21 -4.46
C GLY A 466 -51.79 -21.61 -4.13
N LEU A 467 -51.56 -21.26 -2.86
CA LEU A 467 -50.33 -20.59 -2.41
C LEU A 467 -49.13 -21.54 -2.27
N LEU A 468 -49.36 -22.87 -2.12
CA LEU A 468 -48.34 -23.90 -1.84
C LEU A 468 -48.59 -25.23 -2.56
N ILE A 469 -49.45 -25.28 -3.57
CA ILE A 469 -49.90 -26.54 -4.19
C ILE A 469 -49.81 -26.41 -5.70
N THR A 470 -48.58 -26.51 -6.22
CA THR A 470 -48.37 -27.00 -7.58
C THR A 470 -47.95 -28.47 -7.49
N ASN A 471 -48.38 -29.32 -8.43
CA ASN A 471 -48.03 -30.76 -8.42
C ASN A 471 -46.51 -31.00 -8.58
N ASP A 472 -45.74 -29.98 -8.95
CA ASP A 472 -44.29 -29.99 -9.07
C ASP A 472 -43.56 -29.37 -7.85
N ASP A 473 -44.29 -28.87 -6.84
CA ASP A 473 -43.68 -28.27 -5.65
C ASP A 473 -43.12 -29.35 -4.71
N LYS A 474 -41.81 -29.58 -4.81
CA LYS A 474 -41.05 -30.38 -3.84
C LYS A 474 -40.93 -29.72 -2.46
N ILE A 475 -41.45 -28.51 -2.29
CA ILE A 475 -41.47 -27.81 -0.99
C ILE A 475 -42.32 -28.57 0.03
N GLY A 476 -43.42 -29.20 -0.42
CA GLY A 476 -44.26 -30.05 0.44
C GLY A 476 -43.56 -31.31 0.96
N LEU A 477 -42.52 -31.80 0.28
CA LEU A 477 -41.71 -32.94 0.73
C LEU A 477 -40.72 -32.58 1.85
N CYS A 478 -40.32 -31.31 1.96
CA CYS A 478 -39.37 -30.85 2.98
C CYS A 478 -40.07 -30.33 4.25
N TRP A 479 -41.37 -30.06 4.18
CA TRP A 479 -42.19 -29.48 5.26
C TRP A 479 -43.27 -30.45 5.74
N THR A 480 -42.99 -31.74 5.82
CA THR A 480 -43.79 -32.66 6.65
C THR A 480 -43.42 -32.37 8.10
N MET A 481 -44.20 -31.51 8.76
CA MET A 481 -44.25 -31.47 10.22
C MET A 481 -45.02 -32.71 10.67
N ASP A 482 -44.30 -33.78 10.94
CA ASP A 482 -44.73 -34.81 11.90
C ASP A 482 -44.16 -34.46 13.29
#